data_AF-A0A7S3HIJ9-F1
#
_entry.id   AF-A0A7S3HIJ9-F1
#
_cell.length_a   1.000
_cell.length_b   1.000
_cell.length_c   1.000
_cell.angle_alpha   90.00
_cell.angle_beta   90.00
_cell.angle_gamma   90.00
#
_symmetry.space_group_name_H-M   'P 1'
#
loop_
_entity.id
_entity.type
_entity.pdbx_description
1 polymer ?
#
loop_
_entity_poly.entity_id
_entity_poly.type
_entity_poly.pdbx_seq_one_letter_code
_entity_poly.pdbx_strand_id
1 'polypeptide(L)'
;VDMGADGPSCGCNVAFFLVSMPGQGGGDHYCDANCVGGHCCAEFDLLEMNVHTLQVTNHACSDYRKPPHDSQPSSCDHGGSPIVKFGNGAQDFGPGDRFTINADKPFEFKMEFPVEGGVLKGHI
;
A
#
# COMPACT_ATOMS: atom_id res chain seq x y z
N VAL A 1 -12.10 4.03 -7.85
CA VAL A 1 -10.83 4.66 -8.26
C VAL A 1 -11.04 5.35 -9.58
N ASP A 2 -10.79 6.66 -9.63
CA ASP A 2 -10.80 7.45 -10.86
C ASP A 2 -9.47 8.20 -10.91
N MET A 3 -8.65 7.90 -11.93
CA MET A 3 -7.33 8.50 -12.12
C MET A 3 -7.38 9.78 -12.97
N GLY A 4 -8.54 10.16 -13.50
CA GLY A 4 -8.68 11.24 -14.47
C GLY A 4 -8.16 10.90 -15.86
N ALA A 5 -8.31 11.83 -16.81
CA ALA A 5 -7.80 11.67 -18.17
C ALA A 5 -6.26 11.57 -18.16
N ASP A 6 -5.73 10.56 -18.86
CA ASP A 6 -4.31 10.19 -18.97
C ASP A 6 -3.62 9.71 -17.68
N GLY A 7 -4.23 9.96 -16.50
CA GLY A 7 -3.77 9.50 -15.19
C GLY A 7 -2.29 9.77 -14.87
N PRO A 8 -1.78 9.27 -13.74
CA PRO A 8 -0.36 9.27 -13.44
C PRO A 8 0.34 8.26 -14.36
N SER A 9 1.46 8.65 -14.98
CA SER A 9 2.24 7.79 -15.87
C SER A 9 3.51 7.25 -15.19
N CYS A 10 4.42 6.65 -15.97
CA CYS A 10 5.68 6.08 -15.50
C CYS A 10 6.47 7.06 -14.63
N GLY A 11 6.91 6.58 -13.46
CA GLY A 11 7.65 7.38 -12.48
C GLY A 11 6.77 8.10 -11.45
N CYS A 12 5.46 8.18 -11.67
CA CYS A 12 4.51 8.63 -10.65
C CYS A 12 3.99 7.44 -9.84
N ASN A 13 3.67 7.69 -8.56
CA ASN A 13 2.97 6.76 -7.67
C ASN A 13 1.80 7.49 -7.00
N VAL A 14 0.58 7.04 -7.25
CA VAL A 14 -0.60 7.41 -6.47
C VAL A 14 -0.81 6.33 -5.43
N ALA A 15 -0.57 6.70 -4.19
CA ALA A 15 -0.63 5.81 -3.04
C ALA A 15 -1.91 6.03 -2.23
N PHE A 16 -2.59 4.95 -1.85
CA PHE A 16 -3.58 4.91 -0.79
C PHE A 16 -3.21 3.78 0.16
N PHE A 17 -2.92 4.11 1.40
CA PHE A 17 -2.28 3.20 2.33
C PHE A 17 -2.69 3.52 3.77
N LEU A 18 -2.44 2.57 4.67
CA LEU A 18 -2.68 2.68 6.10
C LEU A 18 -1.37 2.59 6.83
N VAL A 19 -1.18 3.46 7.82
CA VAL A 19 -0.02 3.43 8.72
C VAL A 19 -0.49 3.35 10.16
N SER A 20 0.29 2.68 11.01
CA SER A 20 0.02 2.57 12.44
C SER A 20 0.51 3.82 13.16
N MET A 21 -0.07 4.98 12.85
CA MET A 21 0.21 6.22 13.58
C MET A 21 -0.35 6.17 15.02
N PRO A 22 0.20 6.94 15.98
CA PRO A 22 1.25 7.95 15.80
C PRO A 22 2.69 7.40 15.94
N GLY A 23 3.63 8.00 15.21
CA GLY A 23 5.08 7.89 15.45
C GLY A 23 5.56 8.80 16.60
N GLN A 24 6.74 8.51 17.17
CA GLN A 24 7.27 9.30 18.30
C GLN A 24 7.93 10.60 17.85
N GLY A 25 7.17 11.69 17.94
CA GLY A 25 7.69 13.06 17.79
C GLY A 25 7.48 13.64 16.39
N GLY A 26 7.79 14.94 16.26
CA GLY A 26 7.72 15.69 15.00
C GLY A 26 6.30 16.00 14.48
N GLY A 27 6.12 17.22 13.95
CA GLY A 27 5.03 17.59 13.03
C GLY A 27 3.65 16.99 13.30
N ASP A 28 3.16 16.21 12.35
CA ASP A 28 1.85 15.54 12.30
C ASP A 28 1.89 14.10 12.82
N HIS A 29 2.99 13.68 13.45
CA HIS A 29 3.22 12.32 13.98
C HIS A 29 3.22 11.21 12.93
N TYR A 30 3.50 11.55 11.66
CA TYR A 30 3.59 10.57 10.60
C TYR A 30 4.73 9.56 10.86
N CYS A 31 4.47 8.31 10.48
CA CYS A 31 5.41 7.20 10.47
C CYS A 31 5.02 6.25 9.34
N ASP A 32 5.98 5.48 8.83
CA ASP A 32 5.76 4.43 7.83
C ASP A 32 6.81 3.33 7.98
N ALA A 33 6.75 2.26 7.17
CA ALA A 33 7.69 1.16 7.32
C ALA A 33 9.10 1.51 6.80
N ASN A 34 9.21 2.54 5.96
CA ASN A 34 10.48 3.09 5.48
C ASN A 34 11.16 4.02 6.49
N CYS A 35 10.51 4.28 7.62
CA CYS A 35 11.00 5.16 8.67
C CYS A 35 11.26 6.59 8.20
N VAL A 36 10.43 7.11 7.30
CA VAL A 36 10.61 8.49 6.78
C VAL A 36 10.56 9.48 7.94
N GLY A 37 11.53 10.40 7.98
CA GLY A 37 11.67 11.34 9.08
C GLY A 37 12.19 10.74 10.40
N GLY A 38 12.53 9.44 10.41
CA GLY A 38 13.07 8.73 11.58
C GLY A 38 12.03 8.03 12.45
N HIS A 39 10.77 7.95 12.01
CA HIS A 39 9.67 7.32 12.74
C HIS A 39 9.14 6.13 11.96
N CYS A 40 9.17 4.94 12.55
CA CYS A 40 8.84 3.71 11.85
C CYS A 40 7.51 3.16 12.38
N CYS A 41 6.61 2.69 11.52
CA CYS A 41 5.46 1.93 11.99
C CYS A 41 4.97 0.96 10.91
N ALA A 42 4.14 0.00 11.32
CA ALA A 42 3.56 -0.96 10.38
C ALA A 42 2.69 -0.21 9.35
N GLU A 43 2.85 -0.61 8.09
CA GLU A 43 2.25 0.02 6.92
C GLU A 43 1.55 -1.06 6.07
N PHE A 44 0.42 -0.69 5.49
CA PHE A 44 -0.32 -1.53 4.57
C PHE A 44 -0.73 -0.71 3.36
N ASP A 45 -0.07 -0.97 2.25
CA ASP A 45 -0.31 -0.28 0.99
C ASP A 45 -1.47 -0.94 0.26
N LEU A 46 -2.64 -0.30 0.36
CA LEU A 46 -3.85 -0.78 -0.31
C LEU A 46 -3.74 -0.58 -1.82
N LEU A 47 -3.10 0.50 -2.25
CA LEU A 47 -2.87 0.85 -3.65
C LEU A 47 -1.56 1.63 -3.77
N GLU A 48 -0.56 1.08 -4.47
CA GLU A 48 0.56 1.82 -5.04
C GLU A 48 0.50 1.67 -6.56
N MET A 49 0.15 2.73 -7.27
CA MET A 49 -0.20 2.58 -8.68
C MET A 49 0.06 3.81 -9.54
N ASN A 50 0.11 3.55 -10.83
CA ASN A 50 -0.09 4.50 -11.91
C ASN A 50 -0.90 3.78 -13.00
N VAL A 51 -1.13 4.39 -14.17
CA VAL A 51 -1.95 3.74 -15.22
C VAL A 51 -1.34 2.46 -15.78
N HIS A 52 -0.06 2.16 -15.52
CA HIS A 52 0.66 1.02 -16.07
C HIS A 52 0.91 -0.12 -15.07
N THR A 53 0.84 0.15 -13.77
CA THR A 53 1.16 -0.83 -12.72
C THR A 53 0.33 -0.55 -11.48
N LEU A 54 -0.03 -1.62 -10.78
CA LEU A 54 -0.70 -1.56 -9.48
C LEU A 54 -0.08 -2.60 -8.57
N GLN A 55 0.25 -2.19 -7.36
CA GLN A 55 0.77 -3.06 -6.32
C GLN A 55 -0.03 -2.87 -5.03
N VAL A 56 -0.20 -3.96 -4.30
CA VAL A 56 -0.73 -3.99 -2.94
C VAL A 56 0.32 -4.69 -2.09
N THR A 57 0.75 -4.07 -1.00
CA THR A 57 1.93 -4.49 -0.25
C THR A 57 1.67 -4.44 1.25
N ASN A 58 2.04 -5.49 1.97
CA ASN A 58 2.09 -5.41 3.44
C ASN A 58 3.52 -5.11 3.90
N HIS A 59 3.65 -4.24 4.88
CA HIS A 59 4.91 -3.91 5.55
C HIS A 59 4.78 -4.14 7.05
N ALA A 60 5.20 -5.32 7.50
CA ALA A 60 5.10 -5.68 8.90
C ALA A 60 6.22 -5.01 9.72
N CYS A 61 5.86 -4.51 10.91
CA CYS A 61 6.82 -4.10 11.93
C CYS A 61 6.52 -4.81 13.27
N SER A 62 7.49 -4.88 14.18
CA SER A 62 7.40 -5.71 15.38
C SER A 62 6.53 -5.13 16.52
N ASP A 63 6.27 -3.82 16.58
CA ASP A 63 5.58 -3.18 17.71
C ASP A 63 4.27 -2.48 17.32
N TYR A 64 3.19 -3.25 17.25
CA TYR A 64 1.82 -2.78 17.02
C TYR A 64 0.96 -2.80 18.30
N ARG A 65 1.51 -3.23 19.44
CA ARG A 65 0.71 -3.56 20.64
C ARG A 65 0.57 -2.42 21.64
N LYS A 66 1.42 -1.39 21.58
CA LYS A 66 1.37 -0.26 22.52
C LYS A 66 1.60 1.06 21.79
N PRO A 67 0.77 2.08 22.02
CA PRO A 67 1.05 3.42 21.50
C PRO A 67 2.19 4.08 22.30
N PRO A 68 2.94 5.02 21.69
CA PRO A 68 2.96 5.31 20.25
C PRO A 68 3.53 4.11 19.48
N HIS A 69 2.96 3.83 18.30
CA HIS A 69 3.18 2.60 17.52
C HIS A 69 4.49 2.66 16.72
N ASP A 70 5.54 3.13 17.38
CA ASP A 70 6.84 3.42 16.79
C ASP A 70 7.75 2.20 16.93
N SER A 71 8.22 1.71 15.79
CA SER A 71 9.06 0.52 15.67
C SER A 71 10.53 0.91 15.51
N GLN A 72 11.43 -0.04 15.79
CA GLN A 72 12.83 0.16 15.46
C GLN A 72 13.02 -0.05 13.94
N PRO A 73 13.89 0.71 13.26
CA PRO A 73 14.09 0.55 11.83
C PRO A 73 14.41 -0.88 11.39
N SER A 74 15.20 -1.61 12.19
CA SER A 74 15.57 -3.00 11.89
C SER A 74 14.42 -4.00 12.04
N SER A 75 13.27 -3.58 12.60
CA SER A 75 12.12 -4.45 12.82
C SER A 75 10.99 -4.25 11.82
N CYS A 76 11.14 -3.31 10.89
CA CYS A 76 10.21 -3.10 9.78
C CYS A 76 10.67 -3.80 8.50
N ASP A 77 9.71 -4.35 7.77
CA ASP A 77 9.90 -4.88 6.43
C ASP A 77 9.89 -3.74 5.39
N HIS A 78 11.04 -3.13 5.15
CA HIS A 78 11.21 -2.03 4.18
C HIS A 78 10.92 -2.46 2.74
N GLY A 79 11.25 -3.71 2.39
CA GLY A 79 10.99 -4.24 1.05
C GLY A 79 9.53 -4.57 0.81
N GLY A 80 8.80 -4.79 1.91
CA GLY A 80 7.43 -5.24 1.90
C GLY A 80 7.29 -6.66 1.37
N SER A 81 6.08 -7.17 1.52
CA SER A 81 5.66 -8.43 0.93
C SER A 81 4.51 -8.14 -0.04
N PRO A 82 4.78 -7.92 -1.35
CA PRO A 82 3.74 -7.64 -2.32
C PRO A 82 2.80 -8.83 -2.49
N ILE A 83 1.50 -8.57 -2.39
CA ILE A 83 0.44 -9.59 -2.41
C ILE A 83 -0.36 -9.55 -3.72
N VAL A 84 -0.43 -8.38 -4.34
CA VAL A 84 -0.91 -8.19 -5.71
C VAL A 84 0.11 -7.37 -6.45
N LYS A 85 0.45 -7.79 -7.67
CA LYS A 85 1.37 -7.06 -8.54
C LYS A 85 0.96 -7.21 -9.99
N PHE A 86 0.35 -6.15 -10.54
CA PHE A 86 0.10 -6.01 -11.96
C PHE A 86 1.14 -5.06 -12.56
N GLY A 87 1.73 -5.40 -13.71
CA GLY A 87 2.78 -4.58 -14.34
C GLY A 87 3.93 -5.33 -15.01
N ASN A 88 3.94 -6.68 -14.99
CA ASN A 88 5.02 -7.51 -15.53
C ASN A 88 4.73 -8.09 -16.94
N GLY A 89 4.06 -7.33 -17.81
CA GLY A 89 3.70 -7.78 -19.16
C GLY A 89 2.46 -8.68 -19.24
N ALA A 90 1.81 -8.94 -18.11
CA ALA A 90 0.47 -9.52 -18.07
C ALA A 90 -0.59 -8.49 -18.53
N GLN A 91 -1.72 -8.98 -19.03
CA GLN A 91 -2.82 -8.13 -19.53
C GLN A 91 -3.87 -7.82 -18.44
N ASP A 92 -3.56 -8.02 -17.16
CA ASP A 92 -4.53 -7.85 -16.07
C ASP A 92 -4.89 -6.37 -15.84
N PHE A 93 -3.91 -5.46 -15.90
CA PHE A 93 -4.09 -4.04 -15.63
C PHE A 93 -3.19 -3.20 -16.54
N GLY A 94 -3.74 -2.12 -17.10
CA GLY A 94 -2.99 -1.17 -17.92
C GLY A 94 -3.89 -0.27 -18.77
N PRO A 95 -3.32 0.65 -19.58
CA PRO A 95 -4.10 1.57 -20.39
C PRO A 95 -4.65 0.90 -21.65
N GLY A 96 -5.94 1.13 -21.94
CA GLY A 96 -6.63 0.68 -23.13
C GLY A 96 -7.38 -0.65 -22.97
N ASP A 97 -8.32 -0.90 -23.89
CA ASP A 97 -9.28 -2.01 -23.83
C ASP A 97 -8.67 -3.41 -24.03
N ARG A 98 -7.34 -3.51 -24.23
CA ARG A 98 -6.63 -4.81 -24.27
C ARG A 98 -6.37 -5.40 -22.88
N PHE A 99 -6.47 -4.58 -21.83
CA PHE A 99 -6.26 -5.01 -20.45
C PHE A 99 -7.59 -5.39 -19.81
N THR A 100 -7.58 -6.38 -18.91
CA THR A 100 -8.77 -6.80 -18.15
C THR A 100 -9.32 -5.65 -17.31
N ILE A 101 -8.43 -4.95 -16.61
CA ILE A 101 -8.71 -3.67 -15.96
C ILE A 101 -8.08 -2.58 -16.82
N ASN A 102 -8.91 -1.90 -17.61
CA ASN A 102 -8.49 -0.73 -18.37
C ASN A 102 -8.34 0.47 -17.42
N ALA A 103 -7.10 0.88 -17.16
CA ALA A 103 -6.75 1.98 -16.27
C ALA A 103 -7.11 3.38 -16.82
N ASP A 104 -7.45 3.50 -18.11
CA ASP A 104 -7.98 4.75 -18.70
C ASP A 104 -9.45 5.00 -18.33
N LYS A 105 -10.08 4.06 -17.63
CA LYS A 105 -11.47 4.13 -17.18
C LYS A 105 -11.55 4.02 -15.66
N PRO A 106 -12.54 4.66 -15.02
CA PRO A 106 -12.79 4.44 -13.61
C PRO A 106 -13.08 2.97 -13.31
N PHE A 107 -12.54 2.47 -12.20
CA PHE A 107 -12.75 1.11 -11.73
C PHE A 107 -13.02 1.06 -10.23
N GLU A 108 -13.65 -0.01 -9.75
CA GLU A 108 -13.84 -0.24 -8.32
C GLU A 108 -12.68 -1.05 -7.76
N PHE A 109 -12.10 -0.59 -6.65
CA PHE A 109 -11.13 -1.36 -5.88
C PHE A 109 -11.80 -1.78 -4.59
N LYS A 110 -11.75 -3.09 -4.30
CA LYS A 110 -12.26 -3.68 -3.08
C LYS A 110 -11.15 -4.53 -2.48
N MET A 111 -10.95 -4.38 -1.18
CA MET A 111 -10.07 -5.21 -0.38
C MET A 111 -10.80 -5.69 0.86
N GLU A 112 -10.67 -6.97 1.15
CA GLU A 112 -11.25 -7.63 2.31
C GLU A 112 -10.14 -8.13 3.24
N PHE A 113 -10.35 -7.96 4.54
CA PHE A 113 -9.46 -8.43 5.59
C PHE A 113 -10.17 -9.55 6.37
N PRO A 114 -10.14 -10.80 5.91
CA PRO A 114 -10.78 -11.91 6.60
C PRO A 114 -10.21 -12.10 8.01
N VAL A 115 -11.11 -12.09 8.98
CA VAL A 115 -10.80 -12.29 10.40
C VAL A 115 -11.47 -13.57 10.89
N GLU A 116 -10.69 -14.42 11.54
CA GLU A 116 -11.18 -15.63 12.20
C GLU A 116 -10.73 -15.64 13.66
N GLY A 117 -11.68 -15.77 14.59
CA GLY A 117 -11.39 -15.75 16.02
C GLY A 117 -10.74 -14.44 16.50
N GLY A 118 -10.99 -13.32 15.81
CA GLY A 118 -10.38 -12.02 16.12
C GLY A 118 -8.94 -11.85 15.61
N VAL A 119 -8.43 -12.81 14.83
CA VAL A 119 -7.10 -12.75 14.23
C VAL A 119 -7.23 -12.59 12.72
N LEU A 120 -6.49 -11.63 12.15
CA LEU A 120 -6.37 -11.48 10.71
C LEU A 120 -5.78 -12.77 10.11
N LYS A 121 -6.50 -13.40 9.19
CA LYS A 121 -6.08 -14.66 8.55
C LYS A 121 -5.51 -14.48 7.16
N GLY A 122 -5.72 -13.32 6.57
CA GLY A 122 -5.24 -12.98 5.24
C GLY A 122 -5.87 -11.70 4.76
N HIS A 123 -5.85 -11.55 3.45
CA HIS A 123 -6.41 -10.44 2.70
C HIS A 123 -6.94 -11.04 1.39
N ILE A 124 -8.06 -10.53 0.86
CA ILE A 124 -8.68 -10.99 -0.39
C ILE A 124 -9.10 -9.77 -1.21
#